data_AF-A0A3B0PP48-F1
#
_entry.id   AF-A0A3B0PP48-F1
#
_cell.length_a   1.000
_cell.length_b   1.000
_cell.length_c   1.000
_cell.angle_alpha   90.00
_cell.angle_beta   90.00
_cell.angle_gamma   90.00
#
_symmetry.space_group_name_H-M   'P 1'
#
loop_
_entity.id
_entity.type
_entity.pdbx_description
1 polymer ?
#
loop_
_entity_poly.entity_id
_entity_poly.type
_entity_poly.pdbx_seq_one_letter_code
_entity_poly.pdbx_strand_id
1 'polypeptide(L)'
;MKITSVAQELYEGVTIDDEQIALISYPRTDSTRLSPEYGKTVLDFVAKTYGKDYVATQSQLNGETKANKKQKAKVQDAHEAIHPIDISITPDSVKNKISSDQYSLYKLIW
;
A
#
# COMPACT_ATOMS: atom_id res chain seq x y z
N MET A 1 -7.79 -15.01 -12.41
CA MET A 1 -9.12 -14.50 -12.00
C MET A 1 -9.31 -14.42 -10.49
N LYS A 2 -8.62 -15.21 -9.65
CA LYS A 2 -8.76 -15.16 -8.17
C LYS A 2 -8.10 -13.93 -7.50
N ILE A 3 -6.88 -13.56 -7.90
CA ILE A 3 -6.17 -12.41 -7.29
C ILE A 3 -6.89 -11.09 -7.57
N THR A 4 -7.39 -10.92 -8.80
CA THR A 4 -8.09 -9.71 -9.24
C THR A 4 -9.41 -9.48 -8.49
N SER A 5 -10.14 -10.54 -8.12
CA SER A 5 -11.37 -10.38 -7.33
C SER A 5 -11.05 -10.04 -5.87
N VAL A 6 -10.07 -10.71 -5.26
CA VAL A 6 -9.65 -10.42 -3.88
C VAL A 6 -9.11 -8.99 -3.75
N ALA A 7 -8.34 -8.51 -4.72
CA ALA A 7 -7.89 -7.12 -4.74
C ALA A 7 -9.06 -6.14 -4.85
N GLN A 8 -10.08 -6.47 -5.65
CA GLN A 8 -11.29 -5.67 -5.77
C GLN A 8 -12.06 -5.61 -4.44
N GLU A 9 -12.21 -6.73 -3.74
CA GLU A 9 -12.83 -6.80 -2.42
C GLU A 9 -12.08 -5.95 -1.38
N LEU A 10 -10.74 -6.03 -1.35
CA LEU A 10 -9.92 -5.21 -0.44
C LEU A 10 -10.05 -3.70 -0.73
N TYR A 11 -10.31 -3.32 -1.98
CA TYR A 11 -10.53 -1.93 -2.40
C TYR A 11 -11.95 -1.44 -2.11
N GLU A 12 -12.97 -2.24 -2.40
CA GLU A 12 -14.38 -1.92 -2.11
C GLU A 12 -14.70 -1.98 -0.62
N GLY A 13 -13.91 -2.75 0.12
CA GLY A 13 -13.97 -2.88 1.55
C GLY A 13 -14.40 -4.25 2.02
N VAL A 14 -13.83 -4.65 3.15
CA VAL A 14 -14.11 -5.90 3.84
C VAL A 14 -14.74 -5.60 5.20
N THR A 15 -15.60 -6.49 5.67
CA THR A 15 -16.26 -6.33 6.97
C THR A 15 -15.28 -6.68 8.09
N ILE A 16 -15.01 -5.71 8.96
CA ILE A 16 -14.17 -5.82 10.14
C ILE A 16 -14.96 -5.25 11.31
N ASP A 17 -15.29 -6.07 12.31
CA ASP A 17 -16.04 -5.64 13.50
C ASP A 17 -17.35 -4.89 13.16
N ASP A 18 -18.11 -5.43 12.21
CA ASP A 18 -19.37 -4.87 11.66
C ASP A 18 -19.24 -3.55 10.86
N GLU A 19 -18.01 -3.09 10.60
CA GLU A 19 -17.73 -1.94 9.74
C GLU A 19 -17.15 -2.37 8.39
N GLN A 20 -17.54 -1.71 7.31
CA GLN A 20 -16.97 -1.93 5.98
C GLN A 20 -15.75 -1.03 5.79
N ILE A 21 -14.56 -1.62 5.72
CA ILE A 21 -13.28 -0.89 5.65
C ILE A 21 -12.55 -1.25 4.37
N ALA A 22 -12.24 -0.24 3.54
CA ALA A 22 -11.33 -0.38 2.42
C ALA A 22 -9.89 -0.47 2.93
N LEU A 23 -9.17 -1.51 2.52
CA LEU A 23 -7.83 -1.80 3.02
C LEU A 23 -6.73 -1.33 2.06
N ILE A 24 -6.98 -1.31 0.75
CA ILE A 24 -5.97 -0.94 -0.26
C ILE A 24 -6.47 0.14 -1.22
N SER A 25 -5.53 0.87 -1.82
CA SER A 25 -5.79 1.79 -2.92
C SER A 25 -6.25 1.06 -4.20
N TYR A 26 -6.65 1.83 -5.22
CA TYR A 26 -7.24 1.28 -6.45
C TYR A 26 -6.31 0.25 -7.14
N PRO A 27 -6.74 -1.02 -7.31
CA PRO A 27 -5.85 -2.11 -7.68
C PRO A 27 -5.55 -2.21 -9.19
N ARG A 28 -6.09 -1.29 -10.01
CA ARG A 28 -5.85 -1.26 -11.47
C ARG A 28 -5.01 -0.04 -11.81
N THR A 29 -3.71 -0.18 -11.62
CA THR A 29 -2.72 0.88 -11.82
C THR A 29 -1.48 0.32 -12.52
N ASP A 30 -0.86 1.15 -13.35
CA ASP A 30 0.45 0.91 -13.95
C ASP A 30 1.57 1.68 -13.22
N SER A 31 1.23 2.37 -12.13
CA SER A 31 2.14 3.19 -11.34
C SER A 31 2.73 2.43 -10.16
N THR A 32 3.98 2.75 -9.85
CA THR A 32 4.71 2.32 -8.63
C THR A 32 5.02 3.50 -7.72
N ARG A 33 4.41 4.66 -7.98
CA ARG A 33 4.65 5.90 -7.24
C ARG A 33 3.66 5.99 -6.07
N LEU A 34 4.17 6.32 -4.90
CA LEU A 34 3.35 6.75 -3.76
C LEU A 34 3.21 8.27 -3.79
N SER A 35 2.05 8.80 -3.39
CA SER A 35 1.92 10.23 -3.13
C SER A 35 2.93 10.70 -2.08
N PRO A 36 3.38 11.97 -2.14
CA PRO A 36 4.19 12.57 -1.09
C PRO A 36 3.55 12.44 0.30
N GLU A 37 2.23 12.59 0.39
CA GLU A 37 1.45 12.54 1.63
C GLU A 37 1.46 11.13 2.24
N TYR A 38 1.18 10.10 1.43
CA TYR A 38 1.23 8.72 1.88
C TYR A 38 2.66 8.30 2.24
N GLY A 39 3.63 8.66 1.39
CA GLY A 39 5.04 8.39 1.64
C GLY A 39 5.51 8.95 2.98
N LYS A 40 5.16 10.20 3.31
CA LYS A 40 5.46 10.78 4.62
C LYS A 40 4.86 9.96 5.77
N THR A 41 3.60 9.53 5.63
CA THR A 41 2.92 8.69 6.62
C THR A 41 3.65 7.36 6.85
N VAL A 42 4.12 6.72 5.78
CA VAL A 42 4.93 5.49 5.85
C VAL A 42 6.26 5.74 6.55
N LEU A 43 6.98 6.81 6.19
CA LEU A 43 8.27 7.15 6.81
C LEU A 43 8.12 7.42 8.31
N ASP A 44 7.08 8.16 8.71
CA ASP A 44 6.77 8.45 10.10
C ASP A 44 6.40 7.15 10.87
N PHE A 45 5.61 6.26 10.25
CA PHE A 45 5.29 4.95 10.82
C PHE A 45 6.55 4.10 11.03
N VAL A 46 7.42 4.00 10.03
CA VAL A 46 8.67 3.23 10.12
C VAL A 46 9.58 3.81 11.20
N ALA A 47 9.73 5.14 11.26
CA ALA A 47 10.53 5.82 12.27
C ALA A 47 10.05 5.52 13.69
N LYS A 48 8.72 5.49 13.89
CA LYS A 48 8.09 5.23 15.19
C LYS A 48 8.16 3.75 15.58
N THR A 49 7.96 2.84 14.64
CA THR A 49 7.82 1.41 14.91
C THR A 49 9.17 0.69 14.95
N TYR A 50 10.09 1.04 14.05
CA TYR A 50 11.37 0.34 13.89
C TYR A 50 12.58 1.22 14.23
N GLY A 51 12.41 2.53 14.35
CA GLY A 51 13.48 3.48 14.66
C GLY A 51 13.99 4.24 13.44
N LYS A 52 14.65 5.39 13.70
CA LYS A 52 15.09 6.32 12.65
C LYS A 52 16.12 5.73 11.68
N ASP A 53 16.91 4.76 12.14
CA ASP A 53 17.94 4.11 11.33
C ASP A 53 17.37 3.26 10.19
N TYR A 54 16.07 2.92 10.25
CA TYR A 54 15.35 2.13 9.26
C TYR A 54 14.54 2.99 8.26
N VAL A 55 14.59 4.32 8.41
CA VAL A 55 13.79 5.25 7.58
C VAL A 55 14.48 5.46 6.24
N ALA A 56 13.75 5.18 5.15
CA ALA A 56 14.21 5.45 3.80
C ALA A 56 13.96 6.91 3.39
N THR A 57 14.50 7.32 2.24
CA THR A 57 14.10 8.57 1.58
C THR A 57 12.85 8.36 0.72
N GLN A 58 12.09 9.43 0.45
CA GLN A 58 10.92 9.37 -0.44
C GLN A 58 11.25 8.82 -1.84
N SER A 59 12.43 9.14 -2.36
CA SER A 59 12.91 8.64 -3.66
C SER A 59 13.14 7.13 -3.62
N GLN A 60 13.67 6.61 -2.51
CA GLN A 60 13.83 5.16 -2.29
C GLN A 60 12.48 4.45 -2.15
N LEU A 61 11.50 5.05 -1.46
CA LEU A 61 10.13 4.49 -1.38
C LEU A 61 9.49 4.33 -2.77
N ASN A 62 9.69 5.31 -3.64
CA ASN A 62 9.19 5.26 -5.02
C ASN A 62 10.02 4.34 -5.94
N GLY A 63 10.97 3.56 -5.40
CA GLY A 63 11.84 2.69 -6.20
C GLY A 63 12.69 3.46 -7.22
N GLU A 64 12.92 4.75 -6.99
CA GLU A 64 13.70 5.57 -7.91
C GLU A 64 15.18 5.24 -7.78
N THR A 65 15.73 4.65 -8.83
CA THR A 65 17.17 4.50 -8.99
C THR A 65 17.69 5.60 -9.91
N LYS A 66 19.01 5.87 -9.84
CA LYS A 66 19.68 6.78 -10.78
C LYS A 66 19.42 6.40 -12.25
N ALA A 67 19.17 5.13 -12.55
CA ALA A 67 18.89 4.62 -13.89
C ALA A 67 17.45 4.89 -14.36
N ASN A 68 16.46 4.85 -13.45
CA ASN A 68 15.04 4.86 -13.83
C ASN A 68 14.37 6.24 -13.72
N LYS A 69 15.08 7.26 -13.18
CA LYS A 69 14.58 8.63 -13.03
C LYS A 69 14.11 9.28 -14.34
N LYS A 70 14.73 8.93 -15.48
CA LYS A 70 14.37 9.49 -16.81
C LYS A 70 13.13 8.85 -17.43
N GLN A 71 12.76 7.63 -17.07
CA GLN A 71 11.62 6.90 -17.67
C GLN A 71 10.28 7.24 -17.00
N LYS A 72 10.27 7.67 -15.73
CA LYS A 72 9.04 7.96 -14.98
C LYS A 72 8.33 9.27 -15.37
N ALA A 73 8.99 10.16 -16.12
CA ALA A 73 8.42 11.44 -16.57
C ALA A 73 7.26 11.33 -17.58
N LYS A 74 6.89 10.11 -18.00
CA LYS A 74 5.79 9.84 -18.95
C LYS A 74 4.56 9.18 -18.32
N VAL A 75 4.58 8.86 -17.02
CA VAL A 75 3.44 8.22 -16.34
C VAL A 75 2.39 9.28 -16.06
N GLN A 76 1.12 9.01 -16.37
CA GLN A 76 0.01 9.90 -16.03
C GLN A 76 0.02 10.18 -14.51
N ASP A 77 0.20 11.45 -14.14
CA ASP A 77 0.45 11.91 -12.76
C ASP A 77 -0.68 11.60 -11.76
N ALA A 78 -1.81 11.05 -12.21
CA ALA A 78 -2.96 10.74 -11.38
C ALA A 78 -2.96 9.31 -10.78
N HIS A 79 -2.13 8.38 -11.25
CA HIS A 79 -2.15 6.99 -10.76
C HIS A 79 -1.12 6.75 -9.66
N GLU A 80 -1.56 6.21 -8.53
CA GLU A 80 -0.73 5.77 -7.40
C GLU A 80 -0.46 4.26 -7.46
N ALA A 81 0.55 3.80 -6.71
CA ALA A 81 0.79 2.38 -6.48
C ALA A 81 -0.36 1.73 -5.70
N ILE A 82 -0.43 0.40 -5.74
CA ILE A 82 -1.29 -0.37 -4.84
C ILE A 82 -0.62 -0.39 -3.46
N HIS A 83 -1.26 0.21 -2.45
CA HIS A 83 -0.74 0.30 -1.08
C HIS A 83 -1.89 0.28 -0.06
N PRO A 84 -1.62 0.03 1.23
CA PRO A 84 -2.61 0.16 2.29
C PRO A 84 -3.20 1.58 2.34
N ILE A 85 -4.50 1.75 2.53
CA ILE A 85 -5.10 3.09 2.72
C ILE A 85 -4.60 3.71 4.03
N ASP A 86 -4.56 2.90 5.09
CA ASP A 86 -4.00 3.28 6.39
C ASP A 86 -2.89 2.29 6.76
N ILE A 87 -1.66 2.77 6.86
CA ILE A 87 -0.49 1.95 7.21
C ILE A 87 -0.54 1.41 8.64
N SER A 88 -1.32 2.04 9.52
CA SER A 88 -1.49 1.63 10.92
C SER A 88 -2.38 0.39 11.07
N ILE A 89 -3.18 0.05 10.05
CA ILE A 89 -3.90 -1.21 9.98
C ILE A 89 -2.89 -2.31 9.59
N THR A 90 -2.23 -2.88 10.58
CA THR A 90 -1.22 -3.92 10.33
C THR A 90 -1.87 -5.24 9.90
N PRO A 91 -1.16 -6.12 9.15
CA PRO A 91 -1.67 -7.45 8.84
C PRO A 91 -2.09 -8.24 10.08
N ASP A 92 -1.34 -8.10 11.18
CA ASP A 92 -1.65 -8.79 12.44
C ASP A 92 -2.96 -8.30 13.07
N SER A 93 -3.36 -7.04 12.88
CA SER A 93 -4.64 -6.53 13.42
C SER A 93 -5.86 -7.07 12.68
N VAL A 94 -5.69 -7.59 11.46
CA VAL A 94 -6.78 -8.12 10.61
C VAL A 94 -6.73 -9.63 10.39
N LYS A 95 -5.69 -10.33 10.86
CA LYS A 95 -5.38 -11.74 10.57
C LYS A 95 -6.51 -12.76 10.74
N ASN A 96 -7.46 -12.50 11.64
CA ASN A 96 -8.63 -13.37 11.88
C ASN A 96 -9.96 -12.64 11.66
N LYS A 97 -9.93 -11.43 11.09
CA LYS A 97 -11.12 -10.60 10.84
C LYS A 97 -11.55 -10.63 9.38
N ILE A 98 -10.68 -11.09 8.48
CA ILE A 98 -10.91 -11.17 7.03
C ILE A 98 -10.60 -12.59 6.54
N SER A 99 -10.97 -12.90 5.30
CA SER A 99 -10.73 -14.25 4.75
C SER A 99 -9.24 -14.54 4.59
N SER A 100 -8.86 -15.82 4.56
CA SER A 100 -7.45 -16.23 4.40
C SER A 100 -6.82 -15.71 3.09
N ASP A 101 -7.61 -15.62 2.01
CA ASP A 101 -7.14 -15.10 0.73
C ASP A 101 -6.94 -13.57 0.81
N GLN A 102 -7.88 -12.85 1.41
CA GLN A 102 -7.79 -11.39 1.65
C GLN A 102 -6.60 -11.05 2.53
N TYR A 103 -6.40 -11.77 3.65
CA TYR A 103 -5.26 -11.58 4.53
C TYR A 103 -3.94 -11.86 3.82
N SER A 104 -3.84 -12.94 3.05
CA SER A 104 -2.60 -13.29 2.35
C SER A 104 -2.22 -12.22 1.33
N LEU A 105 -3.20 -11.68 0.59
CA LEU A 105 -2.96 -10.60 -0.36
C LEU A 105 -2.65 -9.28 0.34
N TYR A 106 -3.41 -8.92 1.37
CA TYR A 106 -3.18 -7.68 2.14
C TYR A 106 -1.79 -7.67 2.78
N LYS A 107 -1.38 -8.78 3.40
CA LYS A 107 -0.05 -8.95 3.98
C LYS A 107 1.08 -8.85 2.95
N LEU A 108 0.82 -9.19 1.68
CA LEU A 108 1.80 -9.04 0.61
C LEU A 108 1.91 -7.59 0.13
N ILE A 109 0.80 -6.84 0.17
CA ILE A 109 0.75 -5.43 -0.23
C ILE A 109 1.33 -4.50 0.85
N TRP A 110 1.08 -4.82 2.13
CA TRP A 110 1.58 -4.09 3.30
C TRP A 110 3.08 -4.31 3.51
#